data_AF-A0A2U8KGN4-F1
#
_entry.id   AF-A0A2U8KGN4-F1
#
_cell.length_a   1.000
_cell.length_b   1.000
_cell.length_c   1.000
_cell.angle_alpha   90.00
_cell.angle_beta   90.00
_cell.angle_gamma   90.00
#
_symmetry.space_group_name_H-M   'P 1'
#
loop_
_entity.id
_entity.type
_entity.pdbx_description
1 polymer ?
#
loop_
_entity_poly.entity_id
_entity_poly.type
_entity_poly.pdbx_seq_one_letter_code
_entity_poly.pdbx_strand_id
1 'polypeptide(L)'
;MAVTFSSSSTATNIFDVGKYTVELVSVEPHKCTSSHPPPKPLLIATPSEGGVFPIFLFLHGYLFYNSFYSQLIQHIASHGFIVVAPQCSRGRCN
;
A
#
# COMPACT_ATOMS: atom_id res chain seq x y z
N MET A 1 -28.33 -7.76 1.55
CA MET A 1 -27.56 -9.02 1.53
C MET A 1 -26.37 -8.84 2.45
N ALA A 2 -26.38 -9.47 3.62
CA ALA A 2 -25.23 -9.43 4.54
C ALA A 2 -24.32 -10.62 4.22
N VAL A 3 -23.08 -10.34 3.81
CA VAL A 3 -22.05 -11.36 3.63
C VAL A 3 -21.41 -11.60 4.99
N THR A 4 -21.75 -12.71 5.62
CA THR A 4 -21.08 -13.19 6.84
C THR A 4 -19.82 -13.94 6.43
N PHE A 5 -18.65 -13.34 6.68
CA PHE A 5 -17.36 -14.03 6.55
C PHE A 5 -17.09 -14.81 7.84
N SER A 6 -17.22 -16.14 7.80
CA SER A 6 -16.71 -17.00 8.87
C SER A 6 -15.19 -17.11 8.74
N SER A 7 -14.46 -16.26 9.44
CA SER A 7 -13.01 -16.38 9.58
C SER A 7 -12.68 -17.43 10.64
N SER A 8 -12.23 -18.62 10.22
CA SER A 8 -11.52 -19.53 11.12
C SER A 8 -10.18 -18.89 11.45
N SER A 9 -10.06 -18.32 12.65
CA SER A 9 -8.82 -17.67 13.10
C SER A 9 -7.81 -18.72 13.54
N THR A 10 -7.08 -19.31 12.60
CA THR A 10 -5.72 -19.73 12.91
C THR A 10 -4.93 -18.45 13.12
N ALA A 11 -4.85 -17.98 14.37
CA ALA A 11 -4.13 -16.76 14.72
C ALA A 11 -2.64 -16.96 14.43
N THR A 12 -2.21 -16.64 13.21
CA THR A 12 -0.79 -16.41 12.91
C THR A 12 -0.33 -15.23 13.75
N ASN A 13 0.87 -15.31 14.31
CA ASN A 13 1.41 -14.22 15.13
C ASN A 13 1.39 -12.91 14.32
N ILE A 14 0.90 -11.82 14.92
CA ILE A 14 0.77 -10.54 14.21
C ILE A 14 2.12 -9.92 13.84
N PHE A 15 3.21 -10.38 14.44
CA PHE A 15 4.58 -9.97 14.14
C PHE A 15 5.24 -10.84 13.08
N ASP A 16 4.67 -12.00 12.77
CA ASP A 16 5.13 -12.86 11.69
C ASP A 16 4.49 -12.46 10.36
N VAL A 17 5.17 -12.78 9.26
CA VAL A 17 4.64 -12.58 7.90
C VAL A 17 3.31 -13.32 7.76
N GLY A 18 2.31 -12.62 7.23
CA GLY A 18 0.98 -13.17 7.03
C GLY A 18 0.91 -14.21 5.93
N LYS A 19 -0.29 -14.75 5.73
CA LYS A 19 -0.54 -15.87 4.81
C LYS A 19 -0.30 -15.52 3.34
N TYR A 20 -0.48 -14.25 2.95
CA TYR A 20 -0.50 -13.84 1.56
C TYR A 20 0.89 -13.47 1.06
N THR A 21 1.23 -13.95 -0.14
CA THR A 21 2.40 -13.43 -0.87
C THR A 21 2.08 -12.01 -1.36
N VAL A 22 3.03 -11.09 -1.21
CA VAL A 22 2.83 -9.67 -1.50
C VAL A 22 3.66 -9.26 -2.70
N GLU A 23 3.03 -8.50 -3.60
CA GLU A 23 3.69 -7.79 -4.68
C GLU A 23 3.78 -6.30 -4.33
N LEU A 24 4.94 -5.70 -4.60
CA LEU A 24 5.20 -4.30 -4.34
C LEU A 24 5.34 -3.56 -5.67
N VAL A 25 4.39 -2.66 -5.94
CA VAL A 25 4.26 -1.89 -7.17
C VAL A 25 4.70 -0.46 -6.92
N SER A 26 5.81 -0.04 -7.55
CA SER A 26 6.21 1.37 -7.60
C SER A 26 5.54 2.04 -8.80
N VAL A 27 4.72 3.05 -8.53
CA VAL A 27 4.08 3.87 -9.56
C VAL A 27 4.89 5.16 -9.73
N GLU A 28 5.68 5.17 -10.79
CA GLU A 28 6.55 6.30 -11.12
C GLU A 28 5.76 7.53 -11.63
N PRO A 29 6.32 8.74 -11.48
CA PRO A 29 5.73 9.95 -12.02
C PRO A 29 5.75 9.95 -13.56
N HIS A 30 4.64 9.56 -14.19
CA HIS A 30 4.43 9.95 -15.60
C HIS A 30 4.31 11.47 -15.69
N LYS A 31 4.98 12.08 -16.69
CA LYS A 31 4.86 13.50 -17.05
C LYS A 31 3.38 13.84 -17.20
N CYS A 32 2.80 14.47 -16.18
CA CYS A 32 1.44 14.96 -16.27
C CYS A 32 1.47 16.16 -17.22
N THR A 33 0.67 16.12 -18.29
CA THR A 33 0.44 17.27 -19.18
C THR A 33 -0.50 18.30 -18.57
N SER A 34 -0.98 18.07 -17.34
CA SER A 34 -1.78 19.02 -16.58
C SER A 34 -0.89 20.01 -15.84
N SER A 35 -1.35 21.26 -15.75
CA SER A 35 -0.70 22.38 -15.04
C SER A 35 -0.47 22.13 -13.53
N HIS A 36 -1.06 21.06 -12.97
CA HIS A 36 -0.90 20.63 -11.59
C HIS A 36 -0.78 19.09 -11.52
N PRO A 37 0.42 18.52 -11.71
CA PRO A 37 0.68 17.12 -11.40
C PRO A 37 0.43 16.86 -9.91
N PRO A 38 -0.25 15.78 -9.54
CA PRO A 38 -0.29 15.36 -8.15
C PRO A 38 1.13 14.93 -7.69
N PRO A 39 1.43 15.01 -6.39
CA PRO A 39 2.69 14.52 -5.84
C PRO A 39 2.83 13.02 -6.07
N LYS A 40 3.66 12.64 -7.04
CA LYS A 40 4.10 11.26 -7.33
C LYS A 40 5.57 11.19 -6.90
N PRO A 41 6.03 10.16 -6.18
CA PRO A 41 5.77 8.73 -6.40
C PRO A 41 4.72 8.08 -5.49
N LEU A 42 4.14 6.97 -5.94
CA LEU A 42 3.17 6.16 -5.16
C LEU A 42 3.69 4.73 -5.03
N LEU A 43 3.70 4.19 -3.81
CA LEU A 43 4.06 2.81 -3.52
C LEU A 43 2.81 2.02 -3.13
N ILE A 44 2.59 0.87 -3.75
CA ILE A 44 1.44 0.02 -3.47
C ILE A 44 1.94 -1.37 -3.11
N ALA A 45 1.44 -1.95 -2.02
CA ALA A 45 1.60 -3.38 -1.74
C ALA A 45 0.26 -4.08 -1.80
N THR A 46 0.20 -5.15 -2.58
CA THR A 46 -1.01 -5.93 -2.80
C THR A 46 -0.74 -7.42 -2.62
N PRO A 47 -1.66 -8.19 -2.05
CA PRO A 47 -1.62 -9.64 -2.15
C PRO A 47 -1.58 -10.06 -3.63
N SER A 48 -0.68 -10.97 -3.99
CA SER A 48 -0.59 -11.52 -5.36
C SER A 48 -1.76 -12.46 -5.68
N GLU A 49 -2.45 -12.94 -4.66
CA GLU A 49 -3.66 -13.76 -4.80
C GLU A 49 -4.85 -12.90 -5.25
N GLY A 50 -5.64 -13.40 -6.20
CA GLY A 50 -6.87 -12.72 -6.62
C GLY A 50 -7.90 -12.70 -5.50
N GLY A 51 -8.49 -11.54 -5.23
CA GLY A 51 -9.50 -11.38 -4.17
C GLY A 51 -9.95 -9.94 -3.98
N VAL A 52 -10.95 -9.76 -3.11
CA VAL A 52 -11.38 -8.43 -2.65
C VAL A 52 -10.77 -8.19 -1.28
N PHE A 53 -9.85 -7.24 -1.19
CA PHE A 53 -9.16 -6.89 0.05
C PHE A 53 -9.48 -5.44 0.46
N PRO A 54 -9.56 -5.16 1.77
CA PRO A 54 -9.67 -3.80 2.28
C PRO A 54 -8.45 -2.95 1.89
N ILE A 55 -8.68 -1.66 1.67
CA ILE A 55 -7.64 -0.69 1.31
C ILE A 55 -7.17 0.05 2.57
N PHE A 56 -5.86 0.13 2.74
CA PHE A 56 -5.18 0.86 3.80
C PHE A 56 -4.38 2.01 3.20
N LEU A 57 -4.73 3.25 3.52
CA LEU A 57 -3.98 4.43 3.09
C LEU A 57 -2.91 4.78 4.12
N PHE A 58 -1.64 4.58 3.77
CA PHE A 58 -0.49 4.88 4.62
C PHE A 58 0.12 6.24 4.24
N LEU A 59 -0.05 7.23 5.10
CA LEU A 59 0.52 8.56 4.93
C LEU A 59 1.74 8.69 5.85
N HIS A 60 2.94 8.76 5.26
CA HIS A 60 4.16 8.99 6.03
C HIS A 60 4.29 10.47 6.41
N GLY A 61 5.07 10.76 7.47
CA GLY A 61 5.34 12.11 7.95
C GLY A 61 6.27 12.95 7.05
N TYR A 62 6.75 14.08 7.56
CA TYR A 62 7.60 15.02 6.80
C TYR A 62 9.03 14.48 6.55
N LEU A 63 9.60 14.72 5.36
CA LEU A 63 11.00 14.47 4.92
C LEU A 63 11.49 13.03 4.65
N PHE A 64 10.63 12.01 4.59
CA PHE A 64 11.05 10.65 4.25
C PHE A 64 10.50 10.14 2.90
N TYR A 65 11.08 9.06 2.38
CA TYR A 65 10.58 8.34 1.21
C TYR A 65 9.62 7.23 1.66
N ASN A 66 8.58 6.97 0.86
CA ASN A 66 7.63 5.87 1.13
C ASN A 66 8.32 4.49 1.15
N SER A 67 9.42 4.32 0.43
CA SER A 67 10.21 3.08 0.34
C SER A 67 10.86 2.65 1.66
N PHE A 68 11.11 3.59 2.58
CA PHE A 68 11.63 3.25 3.91
C PHE A 68 10.66 2.44 4.76
N TYR A 69 9.36 2.52 4.46
CA TYR A 69 8.33 1.72 5.10
C TYR A 69 7.98 0.46 4.31
N SER A 70 8.75 0.10 3.28
CA SER A 70 8.46 -1.06 2.42
C SER A 70 8.25 -2.35 3.20
N GLN A 71 9.06 -2.61 4.23
CA GLN A 71 8.89 -3.79 5.10
C GLN A 71 7.55 -3.77 5.86
N LEU A 72 7.20 -2.63 6.47
CA LEU A 72 5.93 -2.47 7.18
C LEU A 72 4.73 -2.59 6.24
N ILE A 73 4.83 -1.95 5.07
CA ILE A 73 3.80 -1.95 4.03
C ILE A 73 3.57 -3.37 3.50
N GLN A 74 4.64 -4.13 3.25
CA GLN A 74 4.54 -5.53 2.84
C GLN A 74 3.99 -6.41 3.96
N HIS A 75 4.41 -6.19 5.21
CA HIS A 75 3.89 -6.92 6.36
C HIS A 75 2.38 -6.77 6.46
N ILE A 76 1.87 -5.54 6.44
CA ILE A 76 0.42 -5.29 6.48
C ILE A 76 -0.28 -5.95 5.29
N ALA A 77 0.28 -5.86 4.09
CA ALA A 77 -0.31 -6.49 2.90
C ALA A 77 -0.35 -8.02 3.00
N SER A 78 0.65 -8.66 3.63
CA SER A 78 0.70 -10.11 3.82
C SER A 78 -0.41 -10.65 4.71
N HIS A 79 -1.04 -9.79 5.52
CA HIS A 79 -2.21 -10.12 6.34
C HIS A 79 -3.55 -9.95 5.59
N GLY A 80 -3.52 -9.56 4.30
CA GLY A 80 -4.71 -9.46 3.46
C GLY A 80 -5.24 -8.03 3.32
N PHE A 81 -4.34 -7.06 3.15
CA PHE A 81 -4.69 -5.66 2.91
C PHE A 81 -4.03 -5.15 1.64
N ILE A 82 -4.69 -4.23 0.94
CA ILE A 82 -4.05 -3.45 -0.12
C ILE A 82 -3.54 -2.15 0.51
N VAL A 83 -2.24 -1.99 0.60
CA VAL A 83 -1.62 -0.83 1.24
C VAL A 83 -1.17 0.15 0.18
N VAL A 84 -1.69 1.36 0.25
CA VAL A 84 -1.39 2.47 -0.68
C VAL A 84 -0.60 3.51 0.10
N ALA A 85 0.64 3.79 -0.31
CA ALA A 85 1.55 4.72 0.35
C ALA A 85 1.99 5.85 -0.61
N PRO A 86 1.16 6.90 -0.75
CA PRO A 86 1.52 8.08 -1.53
C PRO A 86 2.67 8.83 -0.88
N GLN A 87 3.62 9.30 -1.70
CA GLN A 87 4.66 10.22 -1.25
C GLN A 87 4.25 11.66 -1.56
N CYS A 88 4.08 12.47 -0.51
CA CYS A 88 3.77 13.88 -0.67
C CYS A 88 5.03 14.66 -1.07
N SER A 89 5.32 14.74 -2.37
CA SER A 89 6.31 15.66 -2.90
C SER A 89 5.80 17.10 -2.83
N ARG A 90 6.64 17.99 -2.29
CA ARG A 90 6.39 19.44 -2.28
C ARG A 90 6.38 19.93 -3.72
N GLY A 91 5.21 20.31 -4.22
CA GLY A 91 5.03 20.71 -5.61
C GLY A 91 5.98 21.82 -6.06
N ARG A 92 6.85 21.49 -7.03
CA ARG A 92 7.40 22.46 -7.98
C ARG A 92 7.12 21.93 -9.37
N CYS A 93 6.11 22.53 -9.99
CA CYS A 93 5.86 22.42 -11.42
C CYS A 93 6.59 23.61 -12.04
N ASN A 94 7.52 23.36 -12.94
CA ASN A 94 8.13 24.41 -13.77
C ASN A 94 7.69 24.19 -15.21
#